data_AF-A0A7I8CQZ7-F1
#
_entry.id   AF-A0A7I8CQZ7-F1
#
_cell.length_a   1.000
_cell.length_b   1.000
_cell.length_c   1.000
_cell.angle_alpha   90.00
_cell.angle_beta   90.00
_cell.angle_gamma   90.00
#
_symmetry.space_group_name_H-M   'P 1'
#
loop_
_entity.id
_entity.type
_entity.pdbx_description
1 polymer ?
#
loop_
_entity_poly.entity_id
_entity_poly.type
_entity_poly.pdbx_seq_one_letter_code
_entity_poly.pdbx_strand_id
1 'polypeptide(L)'
;MATEQDYQGLYDRIAALRDTVTKRLASELISNPQLGDSLTQQIDALLQSVVDADAKAPAPADGGLAELAGIGPQAARNFGQTRMTPGVEPYDETITSERIIAVGDMYYLYQHEKIGVFRVVRKLQELFKAGAVRLSSGPGAYALYQFDRREVLRYTQRDRIGAYRRIFGYGSGPGPTGSRPNVDFHKLFSHFVHQVTLFWRDKRISDVIRERAYDPSFGSIAIVRRSGLDLRNNLKWLSFGHLNVLRVEVMQLLEEAFRILNSDDVKRLFGADNAWDVVEEVLIRYFNERLVTSPRQRMGVTGREVLRWLAQDHILKTSRPEFETLLLEIAEYAEEWLTSAQAMGLAARTGEARVLPWDRTSPAPLRVVGRTPPGVPVTRAPAREMEL
;
A
#
# COMPACT_ATOMS: atom_id res chain seq x y z
N MET A 1 31.13 3.53 21.60
CA MET A 1 31.03 2.09 21.85
C MET A 1 31.97 1.32 20.92
N ALA A 2 33.27 1.52 21.12
CA ALA A 2 34.29 0.84 20.34
C ALA A 2 34.39 -0.66 20.64
N THR A 3 33.78 -1.14 21.74
CA THR A 3 33.90 -2.52 22.22
C THR A 3 32.56 -3.12 22.68
N GLU A 4 32.47 -4.45 22.63
CA GLU A 4 31.35 -5.26 23.14
C GLU A 4 31.12 -5.09 24.65
N GLN A 5 32.16 -4.93 25.46
CA GLN A 5 32.04 -4.67 26.90
C GLN A 5 31.40 -3.32 27.20
N ASP A 6 31.78 -2.28 26.45
CA ASP A 6 31.14 -0.97 26.58
C ASP A 6 29.65 -1.04 26.17
N TYR A 7 29.35 -1.85 25.15
CA TYR A 7 27.98 -2.10 24.68
C TYR A 7 27.14 -2.82 25.74
N GLN A 8 27.61 -3.97 26.25
CA GLN A 8 26.92 -4.73 27.31
C GLN A 8 26.73 -3.87 28.57
N GLY A 9 27.78 -3.17 29.00
CA GLY A 9 27.71 -2.27 30.16
C GLY A 9 26.73 -1.12 29.97
N LEU A 10 26.56 -0.61 28.74
CA LEU A 10 25.52 0.38 28.42
C LEU A 10 24.11 -0.23 28.50
N TYR A 11 23.89 -1.41 27.94
CA TYR A 11 22.60 -2.09 28.02
C TYR A 11 22.20 -2.40 29.47
N ASP A 12 23.15 -2.85 30.29
CA ASP A 12 22.93 -3.10 31.72
C ASP A 12 22.59 -1.80 32.48
N ARG A 13 23.30 -0.70 32.16
CA ARG A 13 22.99 0.63 32.74
C ARG A 13 21.62 1.14 32.30
N ILE A 14 21.23 0.92 31.05
CA ILE A 14 19.90 1.28 30.54
C ILE A 14 18.82 0.42 31.18
N ALA A 15 19.05 -0.88 31.33
CA ALA A 15 18.13 -1.78 32.01
C ALA A 15 17.96 -1.37 33.48
N ALA A 16 19.06 -1.05 34.17
CA ALA A 16 19.04 -0.54 35.54
C ALA A 16 18.36 0.84 35.65
N LEU A 17 18.56 1.73 34.68
CA LEU A 17 17.87 3.02 34.59
C LEU A 17 16.37 2.82 34.42
N ARG A 18 15.96 1.98 33.46
CA ARG A 18 14.56 1.63 33.21
C ARG A 18 13.91 1.04 34.47
N ASP A 19 14.55 0.07 35.11
CA ASP A 19 14.07 -0.54 36.36
C ASP A 19 13.94 0.50 37.50
N THR A 20 14.91 1.40 37.65
CA THR A 20 14.88 2.46 38.67
C THR A 20 13.77 3.48 38.40
N VAL A 21 13.61 3.91 37.14
CA VAL A 21 12.58 4.87 36.72
C VAL A 21 11.19 4.24 36.88
N THR A 22 10.99 3.00 36.44
CA THR A 22 9.74 2.26 36.60
C THR A 22 9.39 2.05 38.07
N LYS A 23 10.37 1.72 38.94
CA LYS A 23 10.13 1.58 40.39
C LYS A 23 9.75 2.90 41.06
N ARG A 24 10.41 4.01 40.71
CA ARG A 24 10.15 5.33 41.31
C ARG A 24 8.85 5.95 40.85
N LEU A 25 8.50 5.75 39.58
CA LEU A 25 7.31 6.34 38.97
C LEU A 25 6.17 5.33 38.84
N ALA A 26 6.24 4.16 39.48
CA ALA A 26 5.25 3.09 39.32
C ALA A 26 3.81 3.57 39.55
N SER A 27 3.56 4.33 40.62
CA SER A 27 2.23 4.88 40.92
C SER A 27 1.79 5.96 39.93
N GLU A 28 2.72 6.79 39.47
CA GLU A 28 2.45 7.87 38.52
C GLU A 28 2.23 7.35 37.09
N LEU A 29 2.98 6.33 36.67
CA LEU A 29 2.84 5.63 35.40
C LEU A 29 1.50 4.89 35.30
N ILE A 30 1.00 4.34 36.41
CA ILE A 30 -0.35 3.74 36.47
C ILE A 30 -1.43 4.81 36.27
N SER A 31 -1.21 6.02 36.80
CA SER A 31 -2.17 7.12 36.70
C SER A 31 -2.07 7.92 35.39
N ASN A 32 -0.90 7.94 34.74
CA ASN A 32 -0.62 8.74 33.55
C ASN A 32 0.26 7.95 32.54
N PRO A 33 -0.37 7.19 31.62
CA PRO A 33 0.35 6.39 30.63
C PRO A 33 1.17 7.23 29.64
N GLN A 34 0.76 8.48 29.37
CA GLN A 34 1.47 9.40 28.48
C GLN A 34 2.86 9.77 29.03
N LEU A 35 3.01 9.76 30.35
CA LEU A 35 4.29 9.96 31.03
C LEU A 35 5.24 8.79 30.71
N GLY A 36 4.74 7.56 30.64
CA GLY A 36 5.52 6.38 30.24
C GLY A 36 6.05 6.46 28.80
N ASP A 37 5.21 6.91 27.87
CA ASP A 37 5.62 7.10 26.47
C ASP A 37 6.70 8.18 26.33
N SER A 38 6.53 9.32 27.01
CA SER A 38 7.53 10.41 27.00
C SER A 38 8.87 10.03 27.63
N LEU A 39 8.87 9.23 28.70
CA LEU A 39 10.09 8.71 29.31
C LEU A 39 10.80 7.71 28.40
N THR A 40 10.04 6.83 27.76
CA THR A 40 10.57 5.88 26.78
C THR A 40 11.23 6.64 25.62
N GLN A 41 10.57 7.68 25.11
CA GLN A 41 11.11 8.54 24.06
C GLN A 41 12.40 9.26 24.47
N GLN A 42 12.48 9.78 25.70
CA GLN A 42 13.70 10.42 26.21
C GLN A 42 14.85 9.41 26.33
N ILE A 43 14.58 8.20 26.81
CA ILE A 43 15.59 7.14 26.91
C ILE A 43 16.07 6.70 25.51
N ASP A 44 15.14 6.54 24.57
CA ASP A 44 15.47 6.15 23.20
C ASP A 44 16.25 7.25 22.45
N ALA A 45 15.92 8.53 22.68
CA ALA A 45 16.68 9.66 22.12
C ALA A 45 18.11 9.73 22.69
N LEU A 46 18.29 9.48 23.99
CA LEU A 46 19.61 9.37 24.61
C LEU A 46 20.40 8.19 24.03
N LEU A 47 19.75 7.04 23.83
CA LEU A 47 20.37 5.87 23.19
C LEU A 47 20.83 6.19 21.76
N GLN A 48 19.97 6.82 20.96
CA GLN A 48 20.30 7.21 19.59
C GLN A 48 21.51 8.15 19.55
N SER A 49 21.56 9.14 20.45
CA SER A 49 22.70 10.06 20.55
C SER A 49 24.02 9.35 20.86
N VAL A 50 23.97 8.25 21.62
CA VAL A 50 25.16 7.45 21.97
C VAL A 50 25.61 6.59 20.79
N VAL A 51 24.66 6.05 20.02
CA VAL A 51 24.92 5.33 18.77
C VAL A 51 25.57 6.26 17.73
N ASP A 52 25.03 7.46 17.56
CA ASP A 52 25.55 8.45 16.61
C ASP A 52 26.96 8.95 17.01
N ALA A 53 27.22 9.10 18.30
CA ALA A 53 28.54 9.45 18.82
C ALA A 53 29.56 8.32 18.61
N ASP A 54 29.12 7.06 18.70
CA ASP A 54 29.97 5.90 18.45
C ASP A 54 30.29 5.68 16.98
N ALA A 55 29.32 5.91 16.08
CA ALA A 55 29.55 5.82 14.65
C ALA A 55 30.71 6.76 14.20
N LYS A 56 30.93 7.86 14.94
CA LYS A 56 31.98 8.85 14.70
C LYS A 56 33.32 8.53 15.37
N ALA A 57 33.38 7.52 16.24
CA ALA A 57 34.61 7.16 16.94
C ALA A 57 35.61 6.47 15.98
N PRO A 58 36.90 6.87 16.00
CA PRO A 58 37.92 6.25 15.16
C PRO A 58 38.06 4.77 15.53
N ALA A 59 38.20 3.91 14.50
CA ALA A 59 38.42 2.50 14.70
C ALA A 59 39.67 2.28 15.57
N PRO A 60 39.64 1.32 16.53
CA PRO A 60 40.89 0.71 16.95
C PRO A 60 41.51 0.15 15.67
N ALA A 61 42.79 0.44 15.44
CA ALA A 61 43.41 0.04 14.16
C ALA A 61 43.36 -1.52 14.01
N ASP A 62 43.60 -2.15 12.83
CA ASP A 62 43.72 -3.62 12.43
C ASP A 62 45.09 -4.44 12.44
N GLY A 63 46.21 -3.93 11.91
CA GLY A 63 47.61 -4.38 12.08
C GLY A 63 48.08 -5.70 11.44
N GLY A 64 47.21 -6.45 10.74
CA GLY A 64 47.67 -7.38 9.69
C GLY A 64 47.68 -8.92 9.84
N LEU A 65 46.82 -9.53 10.66
CA LEU A 65 46.50 -10.98 10.69
C LEU A 65 45.00 -11.22 10.39
N ALA A 66 44.21 -10.13 10.35
CA ALA A 66 42.96 -10.02 9.61
C ALA A 66 43.19 -9.95 8.12
N GLU A 67 44.40 -9.55 7.76
CA GLU A 67 44.94 -9.69 6.42
C GLU A 67 45.05 -11.15 5.96
N LEU A 68 44.99 -12.16 6.85
CA LEU A 68 45.13 -13.58 6.46
C LEU A 68 43.93 -14.48 6.82
N ALA A 69 43.14 -14.16 7.85
CA ALA A 69 41.88 -14.86 8.18
C ALA A 69 40.74 -13.91 8.63
N GLY A 70 40.91 -12.60 8.50
CA GLY A 70 39.93 -11.58 8.90
C GLY A 70 39.97 -11.10 10.36
N ILE A 71 40.87 -11.61 11.23
CA ILE A 71 41.08 -11.16 12.62
C ILE A 71 42.58 -10.84 12.88
N GLY A 72 43.00 -9.58 13.02
CA GLY A 72 44.40 -9.10 13.02
C GLY A 72 44.96 -8.68 14.37
N PRO A 73 46.20 -8.15 14.47
CA PRO A 73 46.88 -7.77 15.71
C PRO A 73 46.25 -6.57 16.39
N GLN A 74 45.26 -5.99 15.75
CA GLN A 74 44.45 -4.97 16.36
C GLN A 74 42.95 -5.37 16.35
N ALA A 75 42.65 -6.63 16.02
CA ALA A 75 41.44 -7.28 16.48
C ALA A 75 41.46 -7.41 17.99
N ALA A 76 40.27 -7.58 18.53
CA ALA A 76 40.03 -7.74 19.95
C ALA A 76 40.89 -8.85 20.55
N ARG A 77 41.72 -8.52 21.54
CA ARG A 77 42.56 -9.49 22.25
C ARG A 77 41.77 -10.33 23.25
N ASN A 78 40.58 -9.88 23.64
CA ASN A 78 39.70 -10.49 24.62
C ASN A 78 38.23 -10.52 24.12
N PHE A 79 37.43 -11.49 24.57
CA PHE A 79 36.00 -11.71 24.26
C PHE A 79 35.07 -10.58 24.76
N GLY A 80 35.27 -9.37 24.27
CA GLY A 80 34.62 -8.18 24.78
C GLY A 80 35.22 -6.88 24.25
N GLN A 81 36.40 -6.97 23.62
CA GLN A 81 37.04 -5.87 22.91
C GLN A 81 36.63 -5.81 21.43
N THR A 82 35.77 -6.75 21.00
CA THR A 82 35.30 -6.83 19.62
C THR A 82 34.41 -5.64 19.34
N ARG A 83 34.71 -4.91 18.26
CA ARG A 83 33.87 -3.81 17.83
C ARG A 83 32.52 -4.37 17.38
N MET A 84 31.45 -3.85 17.97
CA MET A 84 30.11 -4.09 17.45
C MET A 84 29.96 -3.36 16.12
N THR A 85 29.44 -4.05 15.11
CA THR A 85 29.13 -3.38 13.84
C THR A 85 28.16 -2.24 14.14
N PRO A 86 28.42 -1.01 13.66
CA PRO A 86 27.44 0.06 13.77
C PRO A 86 26.14 -0.44 13.12
N GLY A 87 25.00 -0.07 13.70
CA GLY A 87 23.70 -0.43 13.15
C GLY A 87 23.64 -0.05 11.68
N VAL A 88 23.22 -0.99 10.83
CA VAL A 88 22.96 -0.67 9.42
C VAL A 88 21.77 0.28 9.38
N GLU A 89 21.86 1.36 8.60
CA GLU A 89 20.75 2.29 8.43
C GLU A 89 19.46 1.51 8.13
N PRO A 90 18.35 1.80 8.85
CA PRO A 90 17.08 1.14 8.61
C PRO A 90 16.72 1.28 7.13
N TYR A 91 16.52 0.13 6.50
CA TYR A 91 16.38 -0.01 5.05
C TYR A 91 15.31 0.89 4.39
N ASP A 92 14.32 1.34 5.18
CA ASP A 92 13.17 2.14 4.74
C ASP A 92 13.39 3.67 4.77
N GLU A 93 14.42 4.19 5.43
CA GLU A 93 14.67 5.65 5.53
C GLU A 93 15.14 6.27 4.21
N THR A 94 15.46 5.44 3.21
CA THR A 94 15.97 5.85 1.89
C THR A 94 14.92 5.96 0.79
N ILE A 95 13.62 5.75 1.10
CA ILE A 95 12.56 5.82 0.08
C ILE A 95 12.18 7.28 -0.17
N THR A 96 12.44 7.80 -1.38
CA THR A 96 12.05 9.16 -1.74
C THR A 96 10.53 9.31 -1.80
N SER A 97 9.96 10.23 -1.01
CA SER A 97 8.52 10.49 -0.93
C SER A 97 7.88 10.73 -2.30
N GLU A 98 8.60 11.39 -3.21
CA GLU A 98 8.11 11.67 -4.57
C GLU A 98 7.68 10.41 -5.34
N ARG A 99 8.40 9.30 -5.16
CA ARG A 99 8.12 8.04 -5.87
C ARG A 99 6.81 7.40 -5.41
N ILE A 100 6.55 7.38 -4.11
CA ILE A 100 5.29 6.85 -3.58
C ILE A 100 4.13 7.79 -3.92
N ILE A 101 4.34 9.11 -3.87
CA ILE A 101 3.34 10.10 -4.35
C ILE A 101 2.96 9.79 -5.81
N ALA A 102 3.94 9.48 -6.65
CA ALA A 102 3.68 9.13 -8.04
C ALA A 102 2.86 7.83 -8.18
N VAL A 103 3.11 6.84 -7.34
CA VAL A 103 2.28 5.63 -7.27
C VAL A 103 0.84 5.96 -6.89
N GLY A 104 0.62 6.84 -5.91
CA GLY A 104 -0.72 7.31 -5.52
C GLY A 104 -1.48 7.91 -6.70
N ASP A 105 -0.84 8.79 -7.46
CA ASP A 105 -1.44 9.40 -8.66
C ASP A 105 -1.70 8.37 -9.76
N MET A 106 -0.80 7.40 -9.95
CA MET A 106 -1.00 6.31 -10.89
C MET A 106 -2.16 5.40 -10.50
N TYR A 107 -2.42 5.22 -9.21
CA TYR A 107 -3.56 4.46 -8.70
C TYR A 107 -4.86 5.18 -9.05
N TYR A 108 -4.90 6.51 -8.86
CA TYR A 108 -6.01 7.35 -9.28
C TYR A 108 -6.29 7.22 -10.79
N LEU A 109 -5.25 7.31 -11.61
CA LEU A 109 -5.33 7.14 -13.06
C LEU A 109 -5.85 5.75 -13.46
N TYR A 110 -5.39 4.69 -12.79
CA TYR A 110 -5.88 3.34 -13.03
C TYR A 110 -7.38 3.20 -12.76
N GLN A 111 -7.91 3.81 -11.70
CA GLN A 111 -9.34 3.78 -11.43
C GLN A 111 -10.13 4.49 -12.54
N HIS A 112 -9.62 5.61 -13.06
CA HIS A 112 -10.25 6.33 -14.18
C HIS A 112 -10.16 5.58 -15.51
N GLU A 113 -9.08 4.83 -15.73
CA GLU A 113 -8.97 3.88 -16.85
C GLU A 113 -10.03 2.78 -16.74
N LYS A 114 -10.25 2.22 -15.53
CA LYS A 114 -11.30 1.21 -15.29
C LYS A 114 -12.71 1.76 -15.34
N ILE A 115 -12.90 3.04 -15.01
CA ILE A 115 -14.17 3.73 -15.25
C ILE A 115 -14.41 3.88 -16.76
N GLY A 116 -13.35 3.98 -17.55
CA GLY A 116 -13.43 4.08 -18.99
C GLY A 116 -13.39 5.52 -19.51
N VAL A 117 -12.96 6.48 -18.69
CA VAL A 117 -12.89 7.92 -19.06
C VAL A 117 -12.11 8.12 -20.37
N PHE A 118 -10.90 7.54 -20.47
CA PHE A 118 -10.08 7.63 -21.69
C PHE A 118 -10.70 6.92 -22.90
N ARG A 119 -11.50 5.88 -22.68
CA ARG A 119 -12.19 5.14 -23.76
C ARG A 119 -13.40 5.92 -24.26
N VAL A 120 -14.15 6.55 -23.36
CA VAL A 120 -15.28 7.44 -23.68
C VAL A 120 -14.81 8.62 -24.54
N VAL A 121 -13.76 9.34 -24.13
CA VAL A 121 -13.28 10.49 -24.91
C VAL A 121 -12.76 10.09 -26.29
N ARG A 122 -12.06 8.94 -26.39
CA ARG A 122 -11.69 8.38 -27.70
C ARG A 122 -12.93 8.05 -28.54
N LYS A 123 -13.97 7.47 -27.94
CA LYS A 123 -15.21 7.18 -28.67
C LYS A 123 -15.91 8.45 -29.16
N LEU A 124 -15.94 9.50 -28.34
CA LEU A 124 -16.47 10.81 -28.73
C LEU A 124 -15.69 11.40 -29.91
N GLN A 125 -14.36 11.29 -29.89
CA GLN A 125 -13.51 11.75 -30.99
C GLN A 125 -13.76 10.95 -32.29
N GLU A 126 -13.95 9.62 -32.20
CA GLU A 126 -14.34 8.80 -33.36
C GLU A 126 -15.68 9.26 -33.95
N LEU A 127 -16.69 9.45 -33.10
CA LEU A 127 -18.03 9.87 -33.52
C LEU A 127 -18.02 11.29 -34.13
N PHE A 128 -17.20 12.18 -33.57
CA PHE A 128 -17.01 13.53 -34.07
C PHE A 128 -16.38 13.53 -35.47
N LYS A 129 -15.32 12.75 -35.68
CA LYS A 129 -14.68 12.58 -36.99
C LYS A 129 -15.63 11.99 -38.03
N ALA A 130 -16.47 11.04 -37.62
CA ALA A 130 -17.44 10.41 -38.51
C ALA A 130 -18.64 11.31 -38.85
N GLY A 131 -18.76 12.50 -38.23
CA GLY A 131 -19.93 13.36 -38.37
C GLY A 131 -21.21 12.76 -37.76
N ALA A 132 -21.08 11.75 -36.90
CA ALA A 132 -22.21 11.06 -36.27
C ALA A 132 -22.83 11.87 -35.12
N VAL A 133 -22.06 12.81 -34.53
CA VAL A 133 -22.53 13.72 -33.48
C VAL A 133 -22.70 15.13 -34.03
N ARG A 134 -23.79 15.80 -33.63
CA ARG A 134 -24.12 17.16 -34.06
C ARG A 134 -23.36 18.21 -33.27
N LEU A 135 -22.03 18.14 -33.30
CA LEU A 135 -21.12 19.13 -32.74
C LEU A 135 -20.53 19.94 -33.91
N SER A 136 -20.88 21.22 -34.00
CA SER A 136 -20.46 22.10 -35.11
C SER A 136 -19.52 23.21 -34.65
N SER A 137 -19.92 23.91 -33.59
CA SER A 137 -19.19 25.05 -33.01
C SER A 137 -19.36 25.02 -31.50
N GLY A 138 -18.26 24.84 -30.77
CA GLY A 138 -18.28 24.76 -29.31
C GLY A 138 -16.91 24.45 -28.72
N PRO A 139 -16.71 24.74 -27.42
CA PRO A 139 -15.46 24.47 -26.75
C PRO A 139 -15.13 22.96 -26.73
N GLY A 140 -16.12 22.08 -26.61
CA GLY A 140 -15.94 20.63 -26.69
C GLY A 140 -15.53 20.16 -28.07
N ALA A 141 -16.19 20.65 -29.12
CA ALA A 141 -15.82 20.35 -30.51
C ALA A 141 -14.36 20.74 -30.82
N TYR A 142 -13.93 21.93 -30.39
CA TYR A 142 -12.56 22.39 -30.58
C TYR A 142 -11.56 21.59 -29.75
N ALA A 143 -11.90 21.26 -28.50
CA ALA A 143 -11.05 20.44 -27.64
C ALA A 143 -10.91 19.00 -28.17
N LEU A 144 -11.96 18.41 -28.75
CA LEU A 144 -11.90 17.11 -29.42
C LEU A 144 -10.95 17.14 -30.64
N TYR A 145 -10.94 18.24 -31.40
CA TYR A 145 -9.96 18.44 -32.48
C TYR A 145 -8.52 18.56 -31.96
N GLN A 146 -8.29 19.31 -30.88
CA GLN A 146 -6.95 19.41 -30.26
C GLN A 146 -6.48 18.06 -29.71
N PHE A 147 -7.39 17.34 -29.05
CA PHE A 147 -7.16 16.01 -28.51
C PHE A 147 -6.73 15.06 -29.63
N ASP A 148 -7.34 15.16 -30.81
CA ASP A 148 -6.94 14.37 -31.98
C ASP A 148 -5.55 14.73 -32.50
N ARG A 149 -5.28 16.01 -32.71
CA ARG A 149 -3.99 16.49 -33.24
C ARG A 149 -2.79 16.07 -32.39
N ARG A 150 -2.99 15.91 -31.08
CA ARG A 150 -1.94 15.50 -30.13
C ARG A 150 -1.82 13.98 -29.97
N GLU A 151 -2.58 13.17 -30.69
CA GLU A 151 -2.58 11.71 -30.53
C GLU A 151 -1.18 11.08 -30.60
N VAL A 152 -0.37 11.49 -31.57
CA VAL A 152 0.98 10.95 -31.81
C VAL A 152 1.96 11.23 -30.67
N LEU A 153 1.73 12.29 -29.89
CA LEU A 153 2.64 12.74 -28.83
C LEU A 153 2.28 12.17 -27.44
N ARG A 154 1.17 11.43 -27.32
CA ARG A 154 0.66 10.99 -26.02
C ARG A 154 0.98 9.54 -25.74
N TYR A 155 1.14 9.21 -24.46
CA TYR A 155 1.16 7.82 -24.00
C TYR A 155 -0.12 7.08 -24.41
N THR A 156 0.09 5.94 -25.06
CA THR A 156 -1.01 5.09 -25.52
C THR A 156 -1.61 4.33 -24.35
N GLN A 157 -2.77 3.71 -24.58
CA GLN A 157 -3.37 2.82 -23.60
C GLN A 157 -2.44 1.64 -23.25
N ARG A 158 -1.67 1.15 -24.23
CA ARG A 158 -0.71 0.06 -24.02
C ARG A 158 0.37 0.47 -23.02
N ASP A 159 0.88 1.70 -23.14
CA ASP A 159 1.92 2.23 -22.24
C ASP A 159 1.37 2.35 -20.81
N ARG A 160 0.15 2.89 -20.66
CA ARG A 160 -0.53 3.00 -19.36
C ARG A 160 -0.78 1.62 -18.72
N ILE A 161 -1.30 0.65 -19.47
CA ILE A 161 -1.51 -0.73 -18.97
C ILE A 161 -0.19 -1.37 -18.56
N GLY A 162 0.88 -1.17 -19.32
CA GLY A 162 2.23 -1.62 -18.96
C GLY A 162 2.70 -1.06 -17.62
N ALA A 163 2.47 0.23 -17.38
CA ALA A 163 2.79 0.89 -16.11
C ALA A 163 1.93 0.36 -14.95
N TYR A 164 0.61 0.24 -15.13
CA TYR A 164 -0.29 -0.31 -14.09
C TYR A 164 0.05 -1.75 -13.72
N ARG A 165 0.41 -2.56 -14.72
CA ARG A 165 0.81 -3.95 -14.49
C ARG A 165 2.11 -4.03 -13.69
N ARG A 166 3.08 -3.18 -14.01
CA ARG A 166 4.35 -3.13 -13.30
C ARG A 166 4.17 -2.71 -11.83
N ILE A 167 3.34 -1.71 -11.55
CA ILE A 167 3.26 -1.11 -10.20
C ILE A 167 2.22 -1.81 -9.34
N PHE A 168 1.10 -2.23 -9.91
CA PHE A 168 -0.03 -2.79 -9.15
C PHE A 168 -0.33 -4.25 -9.47
N GLY A 169 0.31 -4.81 -10.50
CA GLY A 169 -0.07 -6.11 -11.05
C GLY A 169 -1.39 -6.08 -11.81
N TYR A 170 -1.97 -4.91 -12.03
CA TYR A 170 -3.27 -4.76 -12.65
C TYR A 170 -3.21 -4.69 -14.17
N GLY A 171 -4.21 -5.28 -14.82
CA GLY A 171 -4.38 -5.24 -16.28
C GLY A 171 -3.94 -6.53 -16.97
N SER A 172 -4.59 -6.81 -18.10
CA SER A 172 -4.32 -7.95 -18.98
C SER A 172 -3.66 -7.44 -20.25
N GLY A 173 -2.35 -7.70 -20.40
CA GLY A 173 -1.59 -7.32 -21.59
C GLY A 173 -0.11 -7.68 -21.45
N PRO A 174 0.61 -7.90 -22.57
CA PRO A 174 2.05 -8.16 -22.52
C PRO A 174 2.73 -6.92 -21.95
N GLY A 175 3.30 -7.06 -20.75
CA GLY A 175 4.10 -5.99 -20.14
C GLY A 175 5.36 -5.72 -20.96
N PRO A 176 6.06 -4.60 -20.72
CA PRO A 176 7.36 -4.34 -21.32
C PRO A 176 8.31 -5.52 -21.09
N THR A 177 9.13 -5.87 -22.09
CA THR A 177 10.10 -6.97 -22.01
C THR A 177 10.98 -6.82 -20.77
N GLY A 178 11.07 -7.86 -19.94
CA GLY A 178 11.85 -7.85 -18.70
C GLY A 178 11.14 -7.24 -17.48
N SER A 179 9.94 -6.67 -17.62
CA SER A 179 9.14 -6.16 -16.51
C SER A 179 8.26 -7.26 -15.90
N ARG A 180 8.40 -7.50 -14.59
CA ARG A 180 7.55 -8.43 -13.84
C ARG A 180 6.32 -7.69 -13.27
N PRO A 181 5.12 -8.29 -13.30
CA PRO A 181 3.94 -7.69 -12.67
C PRO A 181 4.06 -7.70 -11.15
N ASN A 182 3.55 -6.65 -10.49
CA ASN A 182 3.49 -6.61 -9.03
C ASN A 182 2.27 -7.35 -8.49
N VAL A 183 2.42 -8.65 -8.24
CA VAL A 183 1.33 -9.49 -7.74
C VAL A 183 0.96 -9.19 -6.27
N ASP A 184 1.84 -8.57 -5.51
CA ASP A 184 1.67 -8.39 -4.06
C ASP A 184 0.94 -7.10 -3.68
N PHE A 185 0.96 -6.08 -4.56
CA PHE A 185 0.40 -4.75 -4.26
C PHE A 185 -1.00 -4.82 -3.66
N HIS A 186 -1.93 -5.47 -4.37
CA HIS A 186 -3.34 -5.46 -3.97
C HIS A 186 -3.54 -6.08 -2.59
N LYS A 187 -2.82 -7.17 -2.30
CA LYS A 187 -2.87 -7.84 -1.00
C LYS A 187 -2.30 -6.95 0.10
N LEU A 188 -1.11 -6.37 -0.12
CA LEU A 188 -0.45 -5.50 0.85
C LEU A 188 -1.26 -4.22 1.12
N PHE A 189 -1.79 -3.61 0.07
CA PHE A 189 -2.58 -2.40 0.17
C PHE A 189 -3.92 -2.64 0.87
N SER A 190 -4.65 -3.68 0.48
CA SER A 190 -5.89 -4.06 1.16
C SER A 190 -5.65 -4.42 2.62
N HIS A 191 -4.54 -5.12 2.91
CA HIS A 191 -4.15 -5.46 4.27
C HIS A 191 -3.86 -4.20 5.09
N PHE A 192 -3.05 -3.27 4.58
CA PHE A 192 -2.77 -2.01 5.27
C PHE A 192 -4.05 -1.23 5.57
N VAL A 193 -4.89 -0.98 4.56
CA VAL A 193 -6.16 -0.27 4.73
C VAL A 193 -7.05 -0.97 5.76
N HIS A 194 -7.12 -2.30 5.71
CA HIS A 194 -7.89 -3.08 6.67
C HIS A 194 -7.36 -2.92 8.11
N GLN A 195 -6.04 -2.96 8.31
CA GLN A 195 -5.45 -2.77 9.64
C GLN A 195 -5.69 -1.36 10.20
N VAL A 196 -5.62 -0.33 9.35
CA VAL A 196 -5.96 1.05 9.75
C VAL A 196 -7.42 1.16 10.16
N THR A 197 -8.33 0.60 9.37
CA THR A 197 -9.76 0.56 9.66
C THR A 197 -10.06 -0.19 10.96
N LEU A 198 -9.50 -1.39 11.15
CA LEU A 198 -9.67 -2.16 12.38
C LEU A 198 -9.18 -1.40 13.61
N PHE A 199 -7.99 -0.79 13.52
CA PHE A 199 -7.41 0.01 14.60
C PHE A 199 -8.36 1.12 15.08
N TRP A 200 -8.92 1.92 14.16
CA TRP A 200 -9.82 3.01 14.51
C TRP A 200 -11.21 2.55 14.97
N ARG A 201 -11.72 1.43 14.44
CA ARG A 201 -12.96 0.81 14.94
C ARG A 201 -12.81 0.34 16.38
N ASP A 202 -11.73 -0.37 16.68
CA ASP A 202 -11.45 -0.87 18.03
C ASP A 202 -11.24 0.28 19.01
N LYS A 203 -10.50 1.32 18.60
CA LYS A 203 -10.29 2.52 19.42
C LYS A 203 -11.61 3.24 19.75
N ARG A 204 -12.46 3.47 18.75
CA ARG A 204 -13.78 4.11 18.96
C ARG A 204 -14.69 3.29 19.87
N ILE A 205 -14.65 1.95 19.78
CA ILE A 205 -15.41 1.06 20.68
C ILE A 205 -14.88 1.18 22.11
N SER A 206 -13.56 1.22 22.29
CA SER A 206 -12.93 1.38 23.60
C SER A 206 -13.32 2.69 24.27
N ASP A 207 -13.33 3.81 23.53
CA ASP A 207 -13.71 5.13 24.05
C ASP A 207 -15.18 5.19 24.54
N VAL A 208 -16.08 4.42 23.93
CA VAL A 208 -17.50 4.37 24.31
C VAL A 208 -17.76 3.43 25.48
N ILE A 209 -17.06 2.30 25.56
CA ILE A 209 -17.30 1.27 26.59
C ILE A 209 -16.65 1.63 27.93
N ARG A 210 -15.60 2.46 27.96
CA ARG A 210 -14.83 2.75 29.18
C ARG A 210 -14.78 4.24 29.50
N GLU A 211 -15.21 4.63 30.71
CA GLU A 211 -15.05 5.99 31.27
C GLU A 211 -13.57 6.40 31.50
N ARG A 212 -12.62 5.46 31.39
CA ARG A 212 -11.17 5.71 31.49
C ARG A 212 -10.43 4.99 30.35
N ALA A 213 -10.40 5.61 29.18
CA ALA A 213 -9.76 5.15 27.94
C ALA A 213 -8.21 5.19 27.96
N TYR A 214 -7.59 4.98 29.12
CA TYR A 214 -6.13 5.08 29.31
C TYR A 214 -5.40 3.73 29.22
N ASP A 215 -6.09 2.66 28.84
CA ASP A 215 -5.52 1.30 28.72
C ASP A 215 -4.89 1.13 27.32
N PRO A 216 -3.55 0.97 27.18
CA PRO A 216 -2.85 0.97 25.89
C PRO A 216 -3.12 -0.23 24.98
N SER A 217 -4.12 -1.07 25.23
CA SER A 217 -4.15 -2.46 24.74
C SER A 217 -5.00 -2.75 23.50
N PHE A 218 -5.66 -1.77 22.88
CA PHE A 218 -6.53 -2.04 21.72
C PHE A 218 -5.90 -1.63 20.38
N GLY A 219 -5.82 -2.59 19.46
CA GLY A 219 -5.21 -2.48 18.13
C GLY A 219 -3.68 -2.43 18.18
N SER A 220 -3.00 -3.44 17.63
CA SER A 220 -1.54 -3.42 17.58
C SER A 220 -1.08 -2.39 16.54
N ILE A 221 -0.69 -1.21 17.02
CA ILE A 221 -0.01 -0.19 16.21
C ILE A 221 1.19 -0.78 15.48
N ALA A 222 1.88 -1.74 16.11
CA ALA A 222 2.96 -2.47 15.48
C ALA A 222 2.50 -3.22 14.22
N ILE A 223 1.30 -3.80 14.19
CA ILE A 223 0.73 -4.45 12.99
C ILE A 223 0.41 -3.41 11.91
N VAL A 224 -0.22 -2.29 12.27
CA VAL A 224 -0.52 -1.21 11.31
C VAL A 224 0.79 -0.69 10.70
N ARG A 225 1.76 -0.35 11.55
CA ARG A 225 3.08 0.13 11.13
C ARG A 225 3.79 -0.88 10.24
N ARG A 226 3.84 -2.15 10.66
CA ARG A 226 4.46 -3.23 9.88
C ARG A 226 3.82 -3.38 8.51
N SER A 227 2.49 -3.40 8.44
CA SER A 227 1.78 -3.50 7.16
C SER A 227 2.02 -2.32 6.23
N GLY A 228 2.16 -1.11 6.77
CA GLY A 228 2.55 0.08 6.00
C GLY A 228 4.00 0.00 5.49
N LEU A 229 4.94 -0.44 6.33
CA LEU A 229 6.34 -0.63 5.93
C LEU A 229 6.48 -1.70 4.83
N ASP A 230 5.78 -2.83 4.97
CA ASP A 230 5.77 -3.89 3.95
C ASP A 230 5.23 -3.36 2.59
N LEU A 231 4.21 -2.50 2.62
CA LEU A 231 3.71 -1.83 1.42
C LEU A 231 4.73 -0.83 0.84
N ARG A 232 5.37 0.01 1.67
CA ARG A 232 6.42 0.96 1.20
C ARG A 232 7.57 0.23 0.52
N ASN A 233 8.04 -0.86 1.12
CA ASN A 233 9.12 -1.67 0.56
C ASN A 233 8.73 -2.26 -0.81
N ASN A 234 7.52 -2.78 -0.95
CA ASN A 234 7.02 -3.25 -2.24
C ASN A 234 7.02 -2.13 -3.30
N LEU A 235 6.59 -0.92 -2.93
CA LEU A 235 6.54 0.21 -3.87
C LEU A 235 7.92 0.74 -4.27
N LYS A 236 8.90 0.74 -3.35
CA LYS A 236 10.30 1.20 -3.59
C LYS A 236 10.90 0.61 -4.86
N TRP A 237 10.68 -0.69 -5.08
CA TRP A 237 11.26 -1.45 -6.18
C TRP A 237 10.47 -1.35 -7.49
N LEU A 238 9.34 -0.67 -7.52
CA LEU A 238 8.47 -0.68 -8.69
C LEU A 238 8.16 0.73 -9.19
N SER A 239 8.44 1.74 -8.37
CA SER A 239 8.22 3.16 -8.63
C SER A 239 9.40 3.87 -9.31
N PHE A 240 10.23 3.18 -10.10
CA PHE A 240 11.42 3.76 -10.77
C PHE A 240 11.28 3.87 -12.30
N GLY A 241 12.15 4.64 -12.93
CA GLY A 241 12.19 4.83 -14.40
C GLY A 241 11.29 5.98 -14.86
N HIS A 242 10.70 5.87 -16.05
CA HIS A 242 9.88 6.94 -16.65
C HIS A 242 8.50 7.15 -16.00
N LEU A 243 8.26 6.53 -14.83
CA LEU A 243 6.96 6.55 -14.18
C LEU A 243 6.49 7.97 -13.80
N ASN A 244 7.38 8.78 -13.23
CA ASN A 244 7.03 10.14 -12.81
C ASN A 244 6.64 10.99 -14.02
N VAL A 245 7.34 10.84 -15.16
CA VAL A 245 7.03 11.54 -16.40
C VAL A 245 5.67 11.09 -16.96
N LEU A 246 5.45 9.77 -17.04
CA LEU A 246 4.19 9.19 -17.50
C LEU A 246 3.00 9.65 -16.64
N ARG A 247 3.16 9.68 -15.31
CA ARG A 247 2.15 10.20 -14.40
C ARG A 247 1.78 11.64 -14.76
N VAL A 248 2.76 12.53 -14.93
CA VAL A 248 2.50 13.96 -15.20
C VAL A 248 1.71 14.14 -16.49
N GLU A 249 2.15 13.51 -17.57
CA GLU A 249 1.46 13.61 -18.87
C GLU A 249 0.07 12.97 -18.84
N VAL A 250 -0.08 11.82 -18.20
CA VAL A 250 -1.39 11.13 -18.13
C VAL A 250 -2.37 11.86 -17.20
N MET A 251 -1.89 12.55 -16.16
CA MET A 251 -2.72 13.44 -15.35
C MET A 251 -3.24 14.63 -16.17
N GLN A 252 -2.39 15.24 -17.00
CA GLN A 252 -2.83 16.30 -17.93
C GLN A 252 -3.84 15.77 -18.95
N LEU A 253 -3.62 14.56 -19.47
CA LEU A 253 -4.57 13.89 -20.36
C LEU A 253 -5.92 13.65 -19.69
N LEU A 254 -5.92 13.26 -18.42
CA LEU A 254 -7.15 13.07 -17.65
C LEU A 254 -7.87 14.40 -17.42
N GLU A 255 -7.15 15.47 -17.13
CA GLU A 255 -7.72 16.82 -17.03
C GLU A 255 -8.34 17.28 -18.35
N GLU A 256 -7.62 17.10 -19.47
CA GLU A 256 -8.12 17.39 -20.82
C GLU A 256 -9.38 16.58 -21.14
N ALA A 257 -9.40 15.29 -20.76
CA ALA A 257 -10.57 14.43 -20.92
C ALA A 257 -11.79 14.98 -20.16
N PHE A 258 -11.64 15.35 -18.88
CA PHE A 258 -12.74 15.95 -18.12
C PHE A 258 -13.15 17.32 -18.64
N ARG A 259 -12.21 18.12 -19.15
CA ARG A 259 -12.52 19.41 -19.78
C ARG A 259 -13.41 19.23 -21.02
N ILE A 260 -13.13 18.20 -21.84
CA ILE A 260 -13.97 17.83 -22.98
C ILE A 260 -15.34 17.34 -22.52
N LEU A 261 -15.38 16.40 -21.56
CA LEU A 261 -16.63 15.79 -21.10
C LEU A 261 -17.55 16.79 -20.40
N ASN A 262 -16.98 17.78 -19.72
CA ASN A 262 -17.74 18.80 -18.99
C ASN A 262 -18.15 20.01 -19.85
N SER A 263 -17.81 20.03 -21.14
CA SER A 263 -18.18 21.14 -22.01
C SER A 263 -19.69 21.16 -22.27
N ASP A 264 -20.29 22.35 -22.34
CA ASP A 264 -21.75 22.48 -22.43
C ASP A 264 -22.32 21.87 -23.72
N ASP A 265 -21.58 21.92 -24.82
CA ASP A 265 -21.95 21.29 -26.10
C ASP A 265 -21.94 19.76 -26.00
N VAL A 266 -20.96 19.16 -25.31
CA VAL A 266 -20.90 17.71 -25.10
C VAL A 266 -21.98 17.26 -24.12
N LYS A 267 -22.18 17.97 -23.01
CA LYS A 267 -23.26 17.67 -22.05
C LYS A 267 -24.65 17.70 -22.71
N ARG A 268 -24.94 18.74 -23.49
CA ARG A 268 -26.22 18.87 -24.23
C ARG A 268 -26.44 17.74 -25.23
N LEU A 269 -25.37 17.25 -25.89
CA LEU A 269 -25.47 16.14 -26.84
C LEU A 269 -25.99 14.85 -26.18
N PHE A 270 -25.64 14.61 -24.92
CA PHE A 270 -26.06 13.41 -24.19
C PHE A 270 -27.25 13.64 -23.26
N GLY A 271 -27.66 14.90 -23.02
CA GLY A 271 -28.68 15.24 -22.04
C GLY A 271 -28.16 15.08 -20.60
N ALA A 272 -26.88 15.35 -20.39
CA ALA A 272 -26.16 15.16 -19.14
C ALA A 272 -26.03 16.47 -18.34
N ASP A 273 -26.07 16.39 -17.02
CA ASP A 273 -25.87 17.54 -16.13
C ASP A 273 -24.39 17.75 -15.80
N ASN A 274 -23.63 16.66 -15.73
CA ASN A 274 -22.20 16.66 -15.41
C ASN A 274 -21.39 15.70 -16.29
N ALA A 275 -20.06 15.77 -16.20
CA ALA A 275 -19.15 14.94 -16.99
C ALA A 275 -19.27 13.42 -16.73
N TRP A 276 -19.69 13.01 -15.53
CA TRP A 276 -19.90 11.60 -15.20
C TRP A 276 -21.13 11.03 -15.89
N ASP A 277 -22.22 11.81 -15.97
CA ASP A 277 -23.42 11.39 -16.71
C ASP A 277 -23.08 11.19 -18.20
N VAL A 278 -22.22 12.05 -18.78
CA VAL A 278 -21.71 11.86 -20.15
C VAL A 278 -20.94 10.54 -20.27
N VAL A 279 -20.07 10.23 -19.31
CA VAL A 279 -19.32 8.97 -19.29
C VAL A 279 -20.26 7.77 -19.24
N GLU A 280 -21.24 7.80 -18.36
CA GLU A 280 -22.24 6.73 -18.21
C GLU A 280 -23.08 6.56 -19.47
N GLU A 281 -23.62 7.64 -20.03
CA GLU A 281 -24.42 7.60 -21.25
C GLU A 281 -23.63 7.04 -22.44
N VAL A 282 -22.36 7.42 -22.60
CA VAL A 282 -21.52 6.89 -23.69
C VAL A 282 -21.21 5.41 -23.46
N LEU A 283 -20.92 4.99 -22.23
CA LEU A 283 -20.66 3.58 -21.90
C LEU A 283 -21.88 2.70 -22.15
N ILE A 284 -23.07 3.17 -21.76
CA ILE A 284 -24.32 2.45 -21.99
C ILE A 284 -24.61 2.37 -23.50
N ARG A 285 -24.58 3.50 -24.21
CA ARG A 285 -25.00 3.57 -25.63
C ARG A 285 -24.04 2.86 -26.59
N TYR A 286 -22.73 2.92 -26.35
CA TYR A 286 -21.73 2.46 -27.32
C TYR A 286 -20.91 1.25 -26.86
N PHE A 287 -20.87 0.96 -25.56
CA PHE A 287 -20.11 -0.18 -25.03
C PHE A 287 -21.01 -1.23 -24.38
N ASN A 288 -22.32 -0.97 -24.23
CA ASN A 288 -23.26 -1.84 -23.53
C ASN A 288 -22.79 -2.21 -22.11
N GLU A 289 -22.10 -1.28 -21.45
CA GLU A 289 -21.55 -1.45 -20.10
C GLU A 289 -22.29 -0.53 -19.13
N ARG A 290 -22.90 -1.12 -18.08
CA ARG A 290 -23.42 -0.38 -16.94
C ARG A 290 -22.37 -0.43 -15.82
N LEU A 291 -21.66 0.65 -15.61
CA LEU A 291 -20.59 0.70 -14.63
C LEU A 291 -21.06 1.40 -13.35
N VAL A 292 -20.73 0.84 -12.20
CA VAL A 292 -20.89 1.53 -10.91
C VAL A 292 -19.72 2.52 -10.76
N THR A 293 -19.88 3.72 -11.30
CA THR A 293 -18.86 4.78 -11.36
C THR A 293 -18.48 5.28 -9.95
N SER A 294 -19.47 5.46 -9.07
CA SER A 294 -19.31 6.04 -7.74
C SER A 294 -18.31 5.28 -6.83
N PRO A 295 -18.43 3.94 -6.60
CA PRO A 295 -17.47 3.21 -5.78
C PRO A 295 -16.05 3.21 -6.35
N ARG A 296 -15.88 3.16 -7.69
CA ARG A 296 -14.55 3.25 -8.31
C ARG A 296 -13.92 4.62 -8.13
N GLN A 297 -14.70 5.67 -8.33
CA GLN A 297 -14.22 7.04 -8.14
C GLN A 297 -13.79 7.25 -6.69
N ARG A 298 -14.61 6.82 -5.73
CA ARG A 298 -14.29 6.88 -4.30
C ARG A 298 -13.01 6.12 -3.99
N MET A 299 -12.88 4.86 -4.44
CA MET A 299 -11.62 4.12 -4.30
C MET A 299 -10.43 4.86 -4.88
N GLY A 300 -10.57 5.49 -6.05
CA GLY A 300 -9.49 6.25 -6.68
C GLY A 300 -9.00 7.40 -5.83
N VAL A 301 -9.91 8.22 -5.32
CA VAL A 301 -9.60 9.37 -4.46
C VAL A 301 -9.02 8.89 -3.13
N THR A 302 -9.74 8.04 -2.41
CA THR A 302 -9.36 7.61 -1.06
C THR A 302 -8.07 6.80 -1.07
N GLY A 303 -7.90 5.93 -2.06
CA GLY A 303 -6.68 5.13 -2.19
C GLY A 303 -5.46 5.96 -2.56
N ARG A 304 -5.64 7.05 -3.33
CA ARG A 304 -4.58 8.02 -3.61
C ARG A 304 -4.12 8.73 -2.34
N GLU A 305 -5.06 9.18 -1.50
CA GLU A 305 -4.72 9.88 -0.26
C GLU A 305 -4.03 8.96 0.76
N VAL A 306 -4.47 7.70 0.89
CA VAL A 306 -3.78 6.70 1.71
C VAL A 306 -2.33 6.49 1.23
N LEU A 307 -2.11 6.38 -0.09
CA LEU A 307 -0.76 6.23 -0.65
C LEU A 307 0.10 7.49 -0.48
N ARG A 308 -0.49 8.69 -0.56
CA ARG A 308 0.20 9.97 -0.31
C ARG A 308 0.64 10.11 1.14
N TRP A 309 -0.22 9.72 2.08
CA TRP A 309 0.15 9.67 3.49
C TRP A 309 1.32 8.70 3.72
N LEU A 310 1.27 7.52 3.08
CA LEU A 310 2.34 6.53 3.17
C LEU A 310 3.68 7.01 2.56
N ALA A 311 3.63 8.01 1.68
CA ALA A 311 4.83 8.62 1.12
C ALA A 311 5.61 9.49 2.11
N GLN A 312 4.94 9.96 3.16
CA GLN A 312 5.52 10.79 4.20
C GLN A 312 6.22 9.91 5.25
N ASP A 313 7.04 10.54 6.10
CA ASP A 313 7.81 9.84 7.14
C ASP A 313 6.95 9.47 8.36
N HIS A 314 5.64 9.63 8.28
CA HIS A 314 4.68 9.33 9.35
C HIS A 314 4.79 7.89 9.85
N ILE A 315 4.99 6.92 8.94
CA ILE A 315 5.15 5.50 9.30
C ILE A 315 6.45 5.19 10.05
N LEU A 316 7.45 6.08 9.96
CA LEU A 316 8.75 5.91 10.61
C LEU A 316 8.74 6.41 12.05
N LYS A 317 7.72 7.18 12.45
CA LYS A 317 7.57 7.66 13.83
C LYS A 317 7.41 6.48 14.80
N THR A 318 8.23 6.48 15.85
CA THR A 318 8.23 5.47 16.90
C THR A 318 7.32 5.85 18.08
N SER A 319 7.08 7.15 18.28
CA SER A 319 6.19 7.65 19.32
C SER A 319 4.74 7.28 19.00
N ARG A 320 4.09 6.57 19.92
CA ARG A 320 2.70 6.11 19.77
C ARG A 320 1.72 7.28 19.64
N PRO A 321 1.69 8.29 20.53
CA PRO A 321 0.77 9.42 20.40
C PRO A 321 0.96 10.21 19.10
N GLU A 322 2.21 10.39 18.67
CA GLU A 322 2.54 11.06 17.40
C GLU A 322 2.01 10.26 16.21
N PHE A 323 2.29 8.94 16.19
CA PHE A 323 1.84 8.05 15.14
C PHE A 323 0.30 7.98 15.05
N GLU A 324 -0.39 7.85 16.19
CA GLU A 324 -1.86 7.81 16.22
C GLU A 324 -2.48 9.10 15.69
N THR A 325 -1.92 10.26 16.05
CA THR A 325 -2.41 11.56 15.58
C THR A 325 -2.26 11.68 14.05
N LEU A 326 -1.11 11.28 13.51
CA LEU A 326 -0.87 11.30 12.07
C LEU A 326 -1.72 10.26 11.34
N LEU A 327 -1.96 9.09 11.94
CA LEU A 327 -2.79 8.04 11.36
C LEU A 327 -4.28 8.45 11.24
N LEU A 328 -4.73 9.40 12.06
CA LEU A 328 -6.11 9.90 12.01
C LEU A 328 -6.43 10.54 10.66
N GLU A 329 -5.44 11.16 10.00
CA GLU A 329 -5.61 11.81 8.68
C GLU A 329 -6.13 10.86 7.60
N ILE A 330 -5.84 9.56 7.72
CA ILE A 330 -6.26 8.55 6.75
C ILE A 330 -7.36 7.61 7.25
N ALA A 331 -7.88 7.82 8.46
CA ALA A 331 -8.89 6.94 9.06
C ALA A 331 -10.16 6.86 8.19
N GLU A 332 -10.71 8.01 7.82
CA GLU A 332 -11.92 8.09 6.98
C GLU A 332 -11.65 7.62 5.55
N TYR A 333 -10.50 7.98 4.97
CA TYR A 333 -10.13 7.52 3.63
C TYR A 333 -9.98 5.99 3.58
N ALA A 334 -9.40 5.37 4.60
CA ALA A 334 -9.26 3.92 4.70
C ALA A 334 -10.64 3.23 4.77
N GLU A 335 -11.56 3.75 5.59
CA GLU A 335 -12.94 3.27 5.69
C GLU A 335 -13.72 3.42 4.38
N GLU A 336 -13.68 4.59 3.74
CA GLU A 336 -14.33 4.82 2.45
C GLU A 336 -13.74 3.94 1.35
N TRP A 337 -12.42 3.74 1.34
CA TRP A 337 -11.78 2.83 0.40
C TRP A 337 -12.25 1.39 0.60
N LEU A 338 -12.27 0.90 1.86
CA LEU A 338 -12.63 -0.47 2.18
C LEU A 338 -14.10 -0.75 1.83
N THR A 339 -15.00 0.15 2.19
CA THR A 339 -16.44 0.02 1.87
C THR A 339 -16.68 0.03 0.36
N SER A 340 -15.98 0.90 -0.38
CA SER A 340 -16.05 0.95 -1.85
C SER A 340 -15.46 -0.31 -2.50
N ALA A 341 -14.36 -0.85 -1.97
CA ALA A 341 -13.75 -2.08 -2.43
C ALA A 341 -14.65 -3.29 -2.18
N GLN A 342 -15.31 -3.35 -1.03
CA GLN A 342 -16.29 -4.39 -0.69
C GLN A 342 -17.53 -4.31 -1.57
N ALA A 343 -18.03 -3.11 -1.88
CA ALA A 343 -19.15 -2.93 -2.80
C ALA A 343 -18.85 -3.47 -4.21
N MET A 344 -17.58 -3.51 -4.60
CA MET A 344 -17.12 -4.07 -5.88
C MET A 344 -16.61 -5.50 -5.80
N GLY A 345 -16.68 -6.14 -4.63
CA GLY A 345 -16.14 -7.49 -4.41
C GLY A 345 -14.62 -7.59 -4.53
N LEU A 346 -13.89 -6.48 -4.45
CA LEU A 346 -12.43 -6.42 -4.49
C LEU A 346 -11.80 -6.66 -3.10
N ALA A 347 -12.55 -6.45 -2.03
CA ALA A 347 -12.14 -6.73 -0.66
C ALA A 347 -13.19 -7.60 0.04
N ALA A 348 -12.74 -8.52 0.90
CA ALA A 348 -13.63 -9.35 1.69
C ALA A 348 -14.36 -8.50 2.75
N ARG A 349 -15.64 -8.81 2.99
CA ARG A 349 -16.37 -8.33 4.16
C ARG A 349 -16.00 -9.20 5.36
N THR A 350 -15.15 -8.70 6.25
CA THR A 350 -14.99 -9.28 7.59
C THR A 350 -16.27 -9.04 8.39
N GLY A 351 -17.07 -10.10 8.54
CA GLY A 351 -18.36 -10.08 9.23
C GLY A 351 -19.30 -11.25 8.87
N GLU A 352 -19.05 -11.95 7.77
CA GLU A 352 -19.84 -13.15 7.38
C GLU A 352 -19.26 -14.48 7.87
N ALA A 353 -18.21 -14.46 8.70
CA ALA A 353 -17.89 -15.59 9.57
C ALA A 353 -18.94 -15.61 10.70
N ARG A 354 -20.12 -16.10 10.31
CA ARG A 354 -21.31 -16.41 11.09
C ARG A 354 -20.98 -16.59 12.58
N VAL A 355 -21.22 -15.55 13.38
CA VAL A 355 -21.56 -15.75 14.80
C VAL A 355 -22.91 -16.46 14.75
N LEU A 356 -22.86 -17.79 14.67
CA LEU A 356 -24.03 -18.61 14.92
C LEU A 356 -24.46 -18.30 16.35
N PRO A 357 -25.73 -17.98 16.60
CA PRO A 357 -26.28 -18.05 17.95
C PRO A 357 -25.92 -19.42 18.53
N TRP A 358 -25.44 -19.42 19.76
CA TRP A 358 -24.89 -20.58 20.49
C TRP A 358 -25.82 -21.82 20.49
N ASP A 359 -27.09 -21.68 20.10
CA ASP A 359 -28.13 -22.72 20.17
C ASP A 359 -28.39 -23.51 18.86
N ARG A 360 -27.47 -23.50 17.88
CA ARG A 360 -27.62 -24.40 16.71
C ARG A 360 -26.33 -25.14 16.37
N THR A 361 -26.16 -26.30 16.99
CA THR A 361 -25.31 -27.38 16.45
C THR A 361 -25.85 -27.77 15.07
N SER A 362 -25.05 -27.55 14.02
CA SER A 362 -25.40 -28.07 12.69
C SER A 362 -25.15 -29.59 12.69
N PRO A 363 -26.10 -30.42 12.24
CA PRO A 363 -25.84 -31.84 12.06
C PRO A 363 -24.83 -32.02 10.91
N ALA A 364 -23.82 -32.86 11.14
CA ALA A 364 -22.81 -33.20 10.14
C ALA A 364 -23.47 -33.75 8.86
N PRO A 365 -22.96 -33.41 7.67
CA PRO A 365 -23.52 -33.95 6.42
C PRO A 365 -23.22 -35.45 6.33
N LEU A 366 -24.28 -36.25 6.23
CA LEU A 366 -24.20 -37.68 5.91
C LEU A 366 -23.53 -37.87 4.56
N ARG A 367 -22.40 -38.57 4.56
CA ARG A 367 -21.66 -38.96 3.36
C ARG A 367 -22.43 -40.07 2.64
N VAL A 368 -23.18 -39.71 1.60
CA VAL A 368 -23.83 -40.68 0.70
C VAL A 368 -22.73 -41.39 -0.11
N VAL A 369 -22.52 -42.67 0.18
CA VAL A 369 -21.62 -43.56 -0.59
C VAL A 369 -22.27 -43.83 -1.94
N GLY A 370 -21.83 -43.11 -2.97
CA GLY A 370 -22.30 -43.27 -4.35
C GLY A 370 -21.67 -44.48 -5.04
N ARG A 371 -22.54 -45.32 -5.60
CA ARG A 371 -22.29 -46.42 -6.55
C ARG A 371 -21.25 -46.08 -7.63
N THR A 372 -20.34 -47.02 -7.87
CA THR A 372 -19.42 -47.05 -9.01
C THR A 372 -20.19 -47.33 -10.32
N PRO A 373 -19.94 -46.60 -11.43
CA PRO A 373 -20.44 -46.98 -12.75
C PRO A 373 -19.60 -48.12 -13.36
N PRO A 374 -20.18 -49.05 -14.11
CA PRO A 374 -19.44 -50.17 -14.71
C PRO A 374 -18.84 -49.77 -16.06
N GLY A 375 -17.59 -50.19 -16.30
CA GLY A 375 -17.06 -50.33 -17.66
C GLY A 375 -15.86 -49.47 -18.01
N VAL A 376 -14.67 -49.85 -17.55
CA VAL A 376 -13.40 -49.66 -18.28
C VAL A 376 -12.51 -50.87 -17.99
N PRO A 377 -11.95 -51.57 -19.01
CA PRO A 377 -11.12 -52.74 -18.79
C PRO A 377 -9.72 -52.36 -18.26
N VAL A 378 -9.22 -53.20 -17.36
CA VAL A 378 -7.91 -53.09 -16.70
C VAL A 378 -6.79 -53.41 -17.70
N THR A 379 -5.97 -52.42 -18.06
CA THR A 379 -4.71 -52.64 -18.78
C THR A 379 -3.68 -53.23 -17.80
N ARG A 380 -3.34 -54.51 -17.98
CA ARG A 380 -2.24 -55.18 -17.27
C ARG A 380 -0.90 -54.59 -17.72
N ALA A 381 -0.07 -54.20 -16.75
CA ALA A 381 1.34 -53.89 -16.97
C ALA A 381 2.12 -55.18 -17.32
N PRO A 382 3.07 -55.16 -18.28
CA PRO A 382 3.91 -56.31 -18.56
C PRO A 382 5.04 -56.42 -17.54
N ALA A 383 5.38 -57.68 -17.25
CA ALA A 383 6.36 -58.11 -16.28
C ALA A 383 7.80 -57.74 -16.68
N ARG A 384 8.64 -57.54 -15.66
CA ARG A 384 10.11 -57.47 -15.75
C ARG A 384 10.68 -58.76 -16.34
N GLU A 385 11.55 -58.63 -17.34
CA GLU A 385 12.59 -59.62 -17.63
C GLU A 385 13.96 -59.06 -17.19
N MET A 386 14.73 -59.94 -16.56
CA MET A 386 16.10 -59.74 -16.09
C MET A 386 17.10 -60.19 -17.18
N GLU A 387 18.24 -59.49 -17.20
CA GLU A 387 19.60 -59.95 -17.53
C GLU A 387 19.90 -60.52 -18.93
N LEU A 388 20.69 -59.78 -19.73
CA LEU A 388 22.15 -59.96 -19.89
C LEU A 388 22.77 -58.76 -20.60
#